data_AF-A0A955QVI3-F1
#
_entry.id   AF-A0A955QVI3-F1
#
_cell.length_a   1.000
_cell.length_b   1.000
_cell.length_c   1.000
_cell.angle_alpha   90.00
_cell.angle_beta   90.00
_cell.angle_gamma   90.00
#
_symmetry.space_group_name_H-M   'P 1'
#
loop_
_entity.id
_entity.type
_entity.pdbx_description
1 polymer ?
#
loop_
_entity_poly.entity_id
_entity_poly.type
_entity_poly.pdbx_seq_one_letter_code
_entity_poly.pdbx_strand_id
1 'polypeptide(L)'
;MMRFPLHTLHVLNIFALFVTCTWCIAGTIQDDPLGFDGIKWGRSLEHHPRLVQVDRSEDIVFYGLKDTAVLAWGIPVESIKFLAVKNQFAQALIHYQGEDTHQTLMEYLETTFGEHQLSPGSMMRGLNQHYSWRGHTTEISLTYHGLTERGFISVQSRVLAAALMNAVSDQKF
;
A
#
# COMPACT_ATOMS: atom_id res chain seq x y z
N MET A 1 -58.58 -5.53 -63.16
CA MET A 1 -58.97 -4.35 -62.35
C MET A 1 -58.08 -4.36 -61.11
N MET A 2 -57.41 -3.23 -60.83
CA MET A 2 -56.31 -3.02 -59.88
C MET A 2 -56.51 -3.54 -58.45
N ARG A 3 -55.41 -3.93 -57.78
CA ARG A 3 -54.80 -3.18 -56.65
C ARG A 3 -53.60 -3.95 -56.03
N PHE A 4 -52.44 -3.29 -55.95
CA PHE A 4 -51.33 -3.64 -55.05
C PHE A 4 -51.73 -3.37 -53.58
N PRO A 5 -51.06 -4.00 -52.60
CA PRO A 5 -50.22 -3.15 -51.75
C PRO A 5 -48.89 -3.76 -51.29
N LEU A 6 -48.03 -2.82 -50.89
CA LEU A 6 -46.69 -2.91 -50.33
C LEU A 6 -46.57 -3.83 -49.11
N HIS A 7 -45.47 -4.58 -49.04
CA HIS A 7 -44.87 -5.00 -47.77
C HIS A 7 -43.44 -4.47 -47.67
N THR A 8 -43.34 -3.35 -46.96
CA THR A 8 -42.38 -3.03 -45.90
C THR A 8 -40.91 -3.45 -46.10
N LEU A 9 -40.06 -2.47 -46.45
CA LEU A 9 -38.60 -2.57 -46.31
C LEU A 9 -38.20 -2.84 -44.85
N HIS A 10 -37.38 -3.85 -44.64
CA HIS A 10 -36.73 -4.14 -43.35
C HIS A 10 -35.74 -3.02 -43.00
N VAL A 11 -35.94 -2.40 -41.84
CA VAL A 11 -35.04 -1.42 -41.23
C VAL A 11 -33.79 -2.17 -40.74
N LEU A 12 -32.65 -1.87 -41.36
CA LEU A 12 -31.33 -2.37 -40.98
C LEU A 12 -30.93 -1.72 -39.64
N ASN A 13 -30.94 -2.52 -38.58
CA ASN A 13 -30.60 -2.10 -37.23
C ASN A 13 -29.07 -2.01 -37.09
N ILE A 14 -28.53 -0.78 -37.11
CA ILE A 14 -27.10 -0.51 -36.94
C ILE A 14 -26.76 -0.67 -35.45
N PHE A 15 -26.13 -1.80 -35.12
CA PHE A 15 -25.57 -2.09 -33.80
C PHE A 15 -24.35 -1.20 -33.57
N ALA A 16 -24.53 -0.07 -32.90
CA ALA A 16 -23.44 0.82 -32.54
C ALA A 16 -22.58 0.17 -31.45
N LEU A 17 -21.30 -0.10 -31.79
CA LEU A 17 -20.26 -0.51 -30.86
C LEU A 17 -20.22 0.48 -29.68
N PHE A 18 -20.56 -0.01 -28.48
CA PHE A 18 -20.17 0.65 -27.25
C PHE A 18 -18.65 0.55 -27.14
N VAL A 19 -17.96 1.65 -27.45
CA VAL A 19 -16.58 1.86 -27.04
C VAL A 19 -16.58 1.93 -25.51
N THR A 20 -16.31 0.80 -24.86
CA THR A 20 -16.01 0.79 -23.43
C THR A 20 -14.68 1.51 -23.29
N CYS A 21 -14.75 2.77 -22.87
CA CYS A 21 -13.61 3.48 -22.33
C CYS A 21 -13.22 2.74 -21.05
N THR A 22 -12.30 1.78 -21.16
CA THR A 22 -11.69 1.13 -20.00
C THR A 22 -10.94 2.25 -19.29
N TRP A 23 -11.50 2.74 -18.19
CA TRP A 23 -10.76 3.60 -17.29
C TRP A 23 -9.53 2.81 -16.89
N CYS A 24 -8.37 3.25 -17.36
CA CYS A 24 -7.09 2.72 -16.92
C CYS A 24 -6.93 3.23 -15.48
N ILE A 25 -7.58 2.57 -14.53
CA ILE A 25 -7.40 2.86 -13.11
C ILE A 25 -6.02 2.33 -12.79
N ALA A 26 -5.04 3.22 -12.75
CA ALA A 26 -3.73 2.94 -12.17
C ALA A 26 -3.96 2.27 -10.80
N GLY A 27 -3.37 1.10 -10.59
CA GLY A 27 -3.68 0.16 -9.49
C GLY A 27 -3.99 0.87 -8.18
N THR A 28 -5.27 1.02 -7.89
CA THR A 28 -5.76 1.56 -6.62
C THR A 28 -5.79 0.38 -5.66
N ILE A 29 -5.35 0.59 -4.41
CA ILE A 29 -5.53 -0.45 -3.39
C ILE A 29 -7.01 -0.83 -3.37
N GLN A 30 -7.31 -2.10 -3.63
CA GLN A 30 -8.69 -2.57 -3.76
C GLN A 30 -9.47 -2.39 -2.44
N ASP A 31 -8.83 -2.76 -1.32
CA ASP A 31 -9.34 -2.56 0.04
C ASP A 31 -8.39 -1.67 0.84
N ASP A 32 -8.49 -0.35 0.63
CA ASP A 32 -7.60 0.66 1.23
C ASP A 32 -7.64 0.61 2.77
N PRO A 33 -6.57 0.13 3.44
CA PRO A 33 -6.61 -0.05 4.88
C PRO A 33 -6.57 1.32 5.56
N LEU A 34 -7.39 1.55 6.58
CA LEU A 34 -7.44 2.84 7.29
C LEU A 34 -6.42 2.92 8.45
N GLY A 35 -5.39 2.06 8.43
CA GLY A 35 -4.48 1.84 9.53
C GLY A 35 -3.57 0.63 9.29
N PHE A 36 -2.88 0.21 10.35
CA PHE A 36 -2.07 -1.00 10.36
C PHE A 36 -2.22 -1.72 11.71
N ASP A 37 -2.30 -3.06 11.67
CA ASP A 37 -2.36 -3.92 12.86
C ASP A 37 -3.48 -3.54 13.87
N GLY A 38 -4.65 -3.15 13.32
CA GLY A 38 -5.83 -2.73 14.07
C GLY A 38 -5.78 -1.28 14.57
N ILE A 39 -4.69 -0.54 14.35
CA ILE A 39 -4.53 0.85 14.76
C ILE A 39 -4.82 1.76 13.58
N LYS A 40 -5.85 2.62 13.71
CA LYS A 40 -6.22 3.58 12.66
C LYS A 40 -5.21 4.72 12.55
N TRP A 41 -5.05 5.26 11.34
CA TRP A 41 -4.28 6.48 11.11
C TRP A 41 -4.77 7.64 11.99
N GLY A 42 -3.85 8.49 12.42
CA GLY A 42 -4.18 9.65 13.22
C GLY A 42 -4.47 9.38 14.71
N ARG A 43 -4.57 8.10 15.12
CA ARG A 43 -4.73 7.76 16.54
C ARG A 43 -3.41 7.97 17.29
N SER A 44 -3.52 8.40 18.54
CA SER A 44 -2.37 8.39 19.44
C SER A 44 -1.96 6.96 19.76
N LEU A 45 -0.64 6.75 19.79
CA LEU A 45 0.00 5.50 20.21
C LEU A 45 0.40 5.54 21.68
N GLU A 46 0.25 6.67 22.35
CA GLU A 46 0.56 6.83 23.77
C GLU A 46 -0.28 5.85 24.58
N HIS A 47 0.38 5.15 25.51
CA HIS A 47 -0.24 4.14 26.37
C HIS A 47 -0.89 2.96 25.62
N HIS A 48 -0.62 2.77 24.32
CA HIS A 48 -1.14 1.61 23.60
C HIS A 48 -0.59 0.31 24.24
N PRO A 49 -1.45 -0.67 24.58
CA PRO A 49 -1.06 -1.80 25.44
C PRO A 49 0.06 -2.66 24.83
N ARG A 50 0.08 -2.80 23.50
CA ARG A 50 1.09 -3.59 22.76
C ARG A 50 2.36 -2.83 22.39
N LEU A 51 2.39 -1.51 22.58
CA LEU A 51 3.49 -0.66 22.11
C LEU A 51 4.28 -0.07 23.27
N VAL A 52 5.57 0.11 23.04
CA VAL A 52 6.48 0.81 23.93
C VAL A 52 7.22 1.87 23.12
N GLN A 53 7.34 3.08 23.65
CA GLN A 53 8.17 4.11 23.03
C GLN A 53 9.63 3.66 23.08
N VAL A 54 10.28 3.59 21.91
CA VAL A 54 11.68 3.18 21.78
C VAL A 54 12.61 4.35 21.47
N ASP A 55 12.08 5.41 20.88
CA ASP A 55 12.86 6.61 20.54
C ASP A 55 11.94 7.82 20.36
N ARG A 56 12.50 9.03 20.38
CA ARG A 56 11.81 10.28 20.09
C ARG A 56 12.79 11.29 19.50
N SER A 57 12.41 11.85 18.36
CA SER A 57 13.14 12.94 17.72
C SER A 57 12.18 14.05 17.34
N GLU A 58 12.30 15.19 18.01
CA GLU A 58 11.46 16.38 17.81
C GLU A 58 9.95 16.04 17.83
N ASP A 59 9.30 16.15 16.67
CA ASP A 59 7.87 15.90 16.44
C ASP A 59 7.55 14.43 16.12
N ILE A 60 8.56 13.57 15.99
CA ILE A 60 8.42 12.14 15.69
C ILE A 60 8.68 11.30 16.93
N VAL A 61 7.76 10.39 17.23
CA VAL A 61 7.93 9.38 18.28
C VAL A 61 7.90 8.00 17.66
N PHE A 62 8.88 7.17 18.00
CA PHE A 62 9.01 5.81 17.52
C PHE A 62 8.56 4.83 18.61
N TYR A 63 7.74 3.87 18.20
CA TYR A 63 7.24 2.81 19.05
C TYR A 63 7.62 1.44 18.48
N GLY A 64 8.00 0.52 19.35
CA GLY A 64 8.17 -0.90 19.02
C GLY A 64 7.07 -1.76 19.64
N LEU A 65 6.92 -2.98 19.14
CA LEU A 65 6.09 -3.99 19.80
C LEU A 65 6.76 -4.51 21.07
N LYS A 66 5.96 -4.84 22.07
CA LYS A 66 6.43 -5.52 23.30
C LYS A 66 6.62 -7.02 23.12
N ASP A 67 5.99 -7.60 22.09
CA ASP A 67 5.96 -9.03 21.86
C ASP A 67 7.31 -9.54 21.33
N THR A 68 7.68 -10.77 21.72
CA THR A 68 8.93 -11.41 21.28
C THR A 68 8.85 -11.98 19.87
N ALA A 69 7.65 -12.37 19.43
CA ALA A 69 7.38 -12.82 18.07
C ALA A 69 6.70 -11.69 17.30
N VAL A 70 7.36 -11.19 16.26
CA VAL A 70 6.86 -10.08 15.45
C VAL A 70 6.27 -10.62 14.17
N LEU A 71 4.98 -10.38 13.96
CA LEU A 71 4.23 -10.84 12.79
C LEU A 71 3.68 -9.63 12.02
N ALA A 72 3.95 -9.57 10.73
CA ALA A 72 3.25 -8.68 9.80
C ALA A 72 2.22 -9.51 9.03
N TRP A 73 0.93 -9.24 9.23
CA TRP A 73 -0.16 -10.00 8.60
C TRP A 73 -0.07 -11.52 8.81
N GLY A 74 0.43 -11.96 9.96
CA GLY A 74 0.64 -13.38 10.28
C GLY A 74 1.96 -13.97 9.76
N ILE A 75 2.75 -13.20 9.02
CA ILE A 75 4.05 -13.60 8.47
C ILE A 75 5.16 -13.16 9.43
N PRO A 76 6.10 -14.05 9.83
CA PRO A 76 7.24 -13.68 10.66
C PRO A 76 8.12 -12.61 10.01
N VAL A 77 8.48 -11.60 10.79
CA VAL A 77 9.38 -10.50 10.37
C VAL A 77 10.36 -10.18 11.50
N GLU A 78 11.43 -9.45 11.20
CA GLU A 78 12.45 -9.11 12.19
C GLU A 78 11.98 -8.04 13.16
N SER A 79 11.30 -7.00 12.64
CA SER A 79 10.78 -5.92 13.48
C SER A 79 9.67 -5.15 12.81
N ILE A 80 8.81 -4.54 13.65
CA ILE A 80 7.84 -3.54 13.25
C ILE A 80 8.04 -2.32 14.15
N LYS A 81 8.25 -1.16 13.54
CA LYS A 81 8.27 0.14 14.21
C LYS A 81 7.08 0.98 13.77
N PHE A 82 6.44 1.63 14.73
CA PHE A 82 5.31 2.53 14.49
C PHE A 82 5.79 3.96 14.74
N LEU A 83 5.51 4.85 13.80
CA LEU A 83 5.89 6.25 13.87
C LEU A 83 4.63 7.09 14.07
N ALA A 84 4.67 7.95 15.09
CA ALA A 84 3.69 8.99 15.28
C ALA A 84 4.33 10.36 15.04
N VAL A 85 3.69 11.20 14.23
CA VAL A 85 4.06 12.62 14.07
C VAL A 85 3.03 13.46 14.82
N LYS A 86 3.46 14.40 15.67
CA LYS A 86 2.54 15.23 16.49
C LYS A 86 1.48 14.39 17.24
N ASN A 87 1.91 13.27 17.81
CA ASN A 87 1.06 12.30 18.51
C ASN A 87 -0.01 11.60 17.63
N GLN A 88 0.18 11.58 16.31
CA GLN A 88 -0.72 10.94 15.36
C GLN A 88 0.01 9.81 14.62
N PHE A 89 -0.49 8.57 14.75
CA PHE A 89 0.06 7.41 14.04
C PHE A 89 0.03 7.64 12.52
N ALA A 90 1.21 7.62 11.91
CA ALA A 90 1.39 7.99 10.51
C ALA A 90 2.01 6.89 9.65
N GLN A 91 2.84 6.02 10.23
CA GLN A 91 3.57 5.01 9.45
C GLN A 91 3.94 3.79 10.29
N ALA A 92 3.80 2.59 9.72
CA ALA A 92 4.46 1.38 10.18
C ALA A 92 5.62 1.03 9.25
N LEU A 93 6.77 0.73 9.83
CA LEU A 93 7.98 0.26 9.15
C LEU A 93 8.23 -1.19 9.56
N ILE A 94 8.33 -2.07 8.58
CA ILE A 94 8.49 -3.50 8.76
C ILE A 94 9.82 -3.90 8.14
N HIS A 95 10.70 -4.53 8.93
CA HIS A 95 11.95 -5.11 8.44
C HIS A 95 11.83 -6.61 8.45
N TYR A 96 12.28 -7.25 7.37
CA TYR A 96 12.30 -8.69 7.23
C TYR A 96 13.54 -9.15 6.48
N GLN A 97 13.85 -10.44 6.61
CA GLN A 97 14.97 -11.07 5.94
C GLN A 97 14.55 -12.41 5.30
N GLY A 98 15.23 -12.77 4.22
CA GLY A 98 15.10 -14.03 3.51
C GLY A 98 14.20 -13.93 2.29
N GLU A 99 14.57 -14.67 1.25
CA GLU A 99 13.80 -14.73 -0.01
C GLU A 99 12.41 -15.36 0.20
N ASP A 100 12.29 -16.41 1.00
CA ASP A 100 11.00 -17.06 1.28
C ASP A 100 10.01 -16.10 1.94
N THR A 101 10.48 -15.32 2.94
CA THR A 101 9.69 -14.27 3.60
C THR A 101 9.29 -13.19 2.60
N HIS A 102 10.21 -12.79 1.72
CA HIS A 102 9.94 -11.82 0.67
C HIS A 102 8.80 -12.27 -0.26
N GLN A 103 8.88 -13.50 -0.78
CA GLN A 103 7.88 -14.06 -1.69
C GLN A 103 6.52 -14.17 -1.00
N THR A 104 6.49 -14.64 0.25
CA THR A 104 5.25 -14.75 1.04
C THR A 104 4.59 -13.40 1.29
N LEU A 105 5.39 -12.36 1.63
CA LEU A 105 4.88 -11.00 1.80
C LEU A 105 4.37 -10.41 0.48
N MET A 106 5.08 -10.65 -0.63
CA MET A 106 4.65 -10.19 -1.94
C MET A 106 3.30 -10.79 -2.33
N GLU A 107 3.17 -12.11 -2.23
CA GLU A 107 1.92 -12.83 -2.53
C GLU A 107 0.77 -12.33 -1.66
N TYR A 108 1.02 -12.12 -0.37
CA TYR A 108 0.03 -11.54 0.54
C TYR A 108 -0.43 -10.16 0.10
N LEU A 109 0.52 -9.25 -0.22
CA LEU A 109 0.21 -7.88 -0.60
C LEU A 109 -0.56 -7.82 -1.93
N GLU A 110 -0.17 -8.62 -2.92
CA GLU A 110 -0.86 -8.69 -4.21
C GLU A 110 -2.28 -9.25 -4.07
N THR A 111 -2.43 -10.32 -3.29
CA THR A 111 -3.74 -10.94 -3.04
C THR A 111 -4.68 -10.02 -2.26
N THR A 112 -4.14 -9.24 -1.30
CA THR A 112 -4.94 -8.41 -0.40
C THR A 112 -5.24 -7.04 -0.99
N PHE A 113 -4.26 -6.42 -1.66
CA PHE A 113 -4.33 -5.02 -2.07
C PHE A 113 -4.41 -4.84 -3.59
N GLY A 114 -4.35 -5.93 -4.37
CA GLY A 114 -4.36 -5.92 -5.82
C GLY A 114 -2.96 -5.82 -6.43
N GLU A 115 -2.90 -5.76 -7.76
CA GLU A 115 -1.63 -5.64 -8.48
C GLU A 115 -0.89 -4.35 -8.11
N HIS A 116 0.42 -4.49 -7.90
CA HIS A 116 1.30 -3.38 -7.58
C HIS A 116 1.53 -2.46 -8.78
N GLN A 117 1.86 -1.20 -8.52
CA GLN A 117 2.37 -0.28 -9.52
C GLN A 117 3.89 -0.43 -9.62
N LEU A 118 4.39 -0.63 -10.84
CA LEU A 118 5.81 -0.52 -11.14
C LEU A 118 6.22 0.94 -11.13
N SER A 119 7.13 1.32 -10.22
CA SER A 119 7.74 2.64 -10.27
C SER A 119 8.60 2.78 -11.54
N PRO A 120 8.57 3.93 -12.23
CA PRO A 120 9.46 4.17 -13.37
C PRO A 120 10.93 3.96 -12.98
N GLY A 121 11.63 3.05 -13.65
CA GLY A 121 13.02 2.67 -13.33
C GLY A 121 13.16 1.48 -12.37
N SER A 122 12.08 0.93 -11.83
CA SER A 122 12.11 -0.34 -11.09
C SER A 122 12.40 -1.50 -12.03
N MET A 123 13.38 -2.34 -11.66
CA MET A 123 13.52 -3.66 -12.25
C MET A 123 12.62 -4.62 -11.47
N MET A 124 11.55 -5.09 -12.09
CA MET A 124 10.60 -6.09 -11.54
C MET A 124 11.30 -7.42 -11.17
N ARG A 125 12.52 -7.61 -11.67
CA ARG A 125 13.46 -8.70 -11.34
C ARG A 125 14.88 -8.17 -11.32
N GLY A 126 15.60 -8.41 -10.22
CA GLY A 126 16.98 -7.95 -10.02
C GLY A 126 17.37 -7.98 -8.54
N LEU A 127 18.61 -7.58 -8.24
CA LEU A 127 19.13 -7.52 -6.87
C LEU A 127 18.48 -6.43 -6.01
N ASN A 128 17.83 -5.44 -6.63
CA ASN A 128 17.08 -4.40 -5.94
C ASN A 128 15.69 -4.31 -6.58
N GLN A 129 14.66 -4.55 -5.78
CA GLN A 129 13.27 -4.57 -6.23
C GLN A 129 12.48 -3.54 -5.43
N HIS A 130 11.54 -2.86 -6.09
CA HIS A 130 10.69 -1.86 -5.46
C HIS A 130 9.28 -1.90 -6.04
N TYR A 131 8.30 -1.99 -5.14
CA TYR A 131 6.89 -2.16 -5.43
C TYR A 131 6.08 -1.17 -4.60
N SER A 132 4.96 -0.70 -5.16
CA SER A 132 4.10 0.24 -4.46
C SER A 132 2.62 -0.05 -4.71
N TRP A 133 1.81 0.13 -3.67
CA TRP A 133 0.37 0.14 -3.74
C TRP A 133 -0.13 1.47 -3.19
N ARG A 134 -1.02 2.12 -3.91
CA ARG A 134 -1.49 3.47 -3.56
C ARG A 134 -3.01 3.50 -3.49
N GLY A 135 -3.53 3.63 -2.27
CA GLY A 135 -4.93 3.86 -1.96
C GLY A 135 -5.27 5.34 -1.86
N HIS A 136 -6.46 5.67 -1.38
CA HIS A 136 -6.87 7.05 -1.12
C HIS A 136 -6.21 7.60 0.14
N THR A 137 -6.11 6.77 1.15
CA THR A 137 -5.64 7.11 2.50
C THR A 137 -4.35 6.41 2.88
N THR A 138 -4.04 5.26 2.27
CA THR A 138 -2.79 4.51 2.53
C THR A 138 -1.90 4.39 1.31
N GLU A 139 -0.60 4.38 1.56
CA GLU A 139 0.43 3.97 0.62
C GLU A 139 1.25 2.85 1.25
N ILE A 140 1.45 1.77 0.50
CA ILE A 140 2.31 0.66 0.87
C ILE A 140 3.48 0.67 -0.10
N SER A 141 4.70 0.65 0.43
CA SER A 141 5.91 0.53 -0.37
C SER A 141 6.74 -0.63 0.14
N LEU A 142 7.19 -1.50 -0.76
CA LEU A 142 8.08 -2.60 -0.47
C LEU A 142 9.39 -2.38 -1.21
N THR A 143 10.52 -2.52 -0.53
CA THR A 143 11.83 -2.67 -1.15
C THR A 143 12.45 -4.01 -0.74
N TYR A 144 13.21 -4.60 -1.64
CA TYR A 144 13.95 -5.83 -1.38
C TYR A 144 15.34 -5.78 -2.01
N HIS A 145 16.35 -6.09 -1.20
CA HIS A 145 17.75 -6.13 -1.57
C HIS A 145 18.22 -7.59 -1.59
N GLY A 146 18.20 -8.22 -2.76
CA GLY A 146 18.50 -9.64 -2.95
C GLY A 146 19.93 -10.07 -2.62
N LEU A 147 20.92 -9.16 -2.62
CA LEU A 147 22.30 -9.50 -2.19
C LEU A 147 22.39 -9.77 -0.68
N THR A 148 21.61 -9.05 0.11
CA THR A 148 21.60 -9.17 1.57
C THR A 148 20.35 -9.91 2.08
N GLU A 149 19.45 -10.24 1.16
CA GLU A 149 18.10 -10.74 1.40
C GLU A 149 17.32 -9.89 2.41
N ARG A 150 17.52 -8.57 2.39
CA ARG A 150 16.86 -7.65 3.33
C ARG A 150 15.72 -6.95 2.63
N GLY A 151 14.57 -6.91 3.28
CA GLY A 151 13.44 -6.15 2.77
C GLY A 151 12.84 -5.22 3.80
N PHE A 152 12.21 -4.17 3.28
CA PHE A 152 11.59 -3.10 4.03
C PHE A 152 10.19 -2.88 3.48
N ILE A 153 9.19 -2.82 4.36
CA ILE A 153 7.84 -2.40 4.01
C ILE A 153 7.51 -1.15 4.81
N SER A 154 7.03 -0.12 4.11
CA SER A 154 6.40 1.04 4.72
C SER A 154 4.91 0.98 4.43
N VAL A 155 4.09 1.03 5.48
CA VAL A 155 2.63 1.23 5.39
C VAL A 155 2.35 2.60 5.98
N GLN A 156 1.94 3.55 5.16
CA GLN A 156 1.91 4.97 5.52
C GLN A 156 0.55 5.62 5.24
N SER A 157 0.13 6.50 6.15
CA SER A 157 -0.99 7.41 5.92
C SER A 157 -0.61 8.48 4.90
N ARG A 158 -1.35 8.54 3.79
CA ARG A 158 -1.24 9.58 2.76
C ARG A 158 -1.68 10.96 3.26
N VAL A 159 -2.59 11.00 4.24
CA VAL A 159 -3.09 12.25 4.83
C VAL A 159 -2.01 12.89 5.73
N LEU A 160 -1.26 12.06 6.46
CA LEU A 160 -0.20 12.52 7.36
C LEU A 160 1.18 12.56 6.69
N ALA A 161 1.30 12.12 5.43
CA ALA A 161 2.57 12.00 4.73
C ALA A 161 3.35 13.33 4.67
N ALA A 162 2.68 14.45 4.40
CA ALA A 162 3.32 15.77 4.37
C ALA A 162 3.84 16.18 5.77
N ALA A 163 3.05 15.94 6.82
CA ALA A 163 3.48 16.25 8.19
C ALA A 163 4.68 15.40 8.61
N LEU A 164 4.67 14.11 8.27
CA LEU A 164 5.78 13.20 8.53
C LEU A 164 7.04 13.62 7.74
N MET A 165 6.91 13.94 6.46
CA MET A 165 8.03 14.38 5.61
C MET A 165 8.69 15.64 6.17
N ASN A 166 7.90 16.63 6.58
CA ASN A 166 8.41 17.85 7.20
C ASN A 166 9.13 17.56 8.53
N ALA A 167 8.55 16.70 9.38
CA ALA A 167 9.15 16.33 10.65
C ALA A 167 10.46 15.52 10.48
N VAL A 168 10.62 14.78 9.37
CA VAL A 168 11.88 14.10 9.04
C VAL A 168 12.89 15.08 8.47
N SER A 169 12.48 16.02 7.61
CA SER A 169 13.40 17.00 7.00
C SER A 169 13.98 17.99 8.01
N ASP A 170 13.22 18.29 9.08
CA ASP A 170 13.62 19.25 10.10
C ASP A 170 14.63 18.64 11.10
N GLN A 171 14.86 17.32 11.06
CA GLN A 171 15.88 16.66 11.86
C GLN A 171 17.28 17.16 11.49
N LYS A 172 17.94 17.80 12.45
CA LYS A 172 19.36 18.18 12.34
C LYS A 172 20.22 16.96 12.69
N PHE A 173 20.90 16.40 11.68
CA PHE A 173 21.96 15.40 11.85
C PHE A 173 23.25 16.02 12.39
#